data_AF-A0A8T5IZH0-F1
#
_entry.id   AF-A0A8T5IZH0-F1
#
_cell.length_a   1.000
_cell.length_b   1.000
_cell.length_c   1.000
_cell.angle_alpha   90.00
_cell.angle_beta   90.00
_cell.angle_gamma   90.00
#
_symmetry.space_group_name_H-M   'P 1'
#
loop_
_entity.id
_entity.type
_entity.pdbx_description
1 polymer ?
#
loop_
_entity_poly.entity_id
_entity_poly.type
_entity_poly.pdbx_seq_one_letter_code
_entity_poly.pdbx_strand_id
1 'polypeptide(L)'
;MLRKLLSKVIKIKKTRAKKGQANIDNDGNVYDNRFVKFYHLNKKRLNKERRGSYKSKSKGGICVRCNRKAVKDIVFCKYHQARQKEYNAKARAKTKKGKKK
;
A
#
# COMPACT_ATOMS: atom_id res chain seq x y z
N MET A 1 25.91 -43.09 13.75
CA MET A 1 24.68 -42.25 13.83
C MET A 1 24.89 -40.77 13.52
N LEU A 2 26.09 -40.19 13.68
CA LEU A 2 26.38 -38.75 13.42
C LEU A 2 26.09 -38.25 11.99
N ARG A 3 26.29 -39.07 10.95
CA ARG A 3 26.07 -38.67 9.54
C ARG A 3 24.60 -38.34 9.22
N LYS A 4 23.63 -38.94 9.92
CA LYS A 4 22.19 -38.66 9.74
C LYS A 4 21.76 -37.33 10.39
N LEU A 5 22.47 -36.90 11.44
CA LEU A 5 22.21 -35.62 12.11
C LEU A 5 22.75 -34.45 11.28
N LEU A 6 23.95 -34.59 10.74
CA LEU A 6 24.55 -33.58 9.85
C LEU A 6 23.72 -33.36 8.57
N SER A 7 23.23 -34.44 7.95
CA SER A 7 22.39 -34.31 6.75
C SER A 7 21.01 -33.69 7.03
N LYS A 8 20.41 -33.94 8.19
CA LYS A 8 19.20 -33.23 8.66
C LYS A 8 19.47 -31.74 8.88
N VAL A 9 20.57 -31.37 9.54
CA VAL A 9 20.94 -29.95 9.77
C VAL A 9 21.20 -29.22 8.45
N ILE A 10 21.86 -29.86 7.48
CA ILE A 10 22.10 -29.29 6.14
C ILE A 10 20.78 -29.10 5.37
N LYS A 11 19.84 -30.07 5.44
CA LYS A 11 18.48 -29.93 4.89
C LYS A 11 17.69 -28.80 5.56
N ILE A 12 17.80 -28.63 6.87
CA ILE A 12 17.14 -27.55 7.63
C ILE A 12 17.74 -26.17 7.25
N LYS A 13 19.05 -26.08 7.01
CA LYS A 13 19.69 -24.84 6.52
C LYS A 13 19.25 -24.49 5.08
N LYS A 14 19.19 -25.47 4.16
CA LYS A 14 18.72 -25.26 2.77
C LYS A 14 17.24 -24.85 2.68
N THR A 15 16.39 -25.34 3.59
CA THR A 15 14.97 -24.96 3.64
C THR A 15 14.76 -23.57 4.26
N ARG A 16 15.64 -23.13 5.17
CA ARG A 16 15.61 -21.77 5.72
C ARG A 16 16.11 -20.70 4.74
N ALA A 17 17.05 -21.01 3.84
CA ALA A 17 17.51 -20.08 2.80
C ALA A 17 16.41 -19.70 1.79
N LYS A 18 15.43 -20.59 1.55
CA LYS A 18 14.28 -20.32 0.66
C LYS A 18 13.23 -19.36 1.24
N LYS A 19 13.32 -18.95 2.51
CA LYS A 19 12.39 -17.99 3.12
C LYS A 19 12.65 -16.52 2.75
N GLY A 20 13.79 -16.21 2.11
CA GLY A 20 14.14 -14.85 1.68
C GLY A 20 13.54 -14.41 0.33
N GLN A 21 12.97 -15.34 -0.46
CA GLN A 21 12.48 -15.06 -1.82
C GLN A 21 11.00 -14.65 -1.91
N ALA A 22 10.29 -14.51 -0.78
CA ALA A 22 8.82 -14.39 -0.79
C ALA A 22 8.30 -13.11 -1.48
N ASN A 23 9.15 -12.08 -1.59
CA ASN A 23 8.78 -10.77 -2.11
C ASN A 23 9.56 -10.40 -3.36
N ILE A 24 9.91 -11.37 -4.20
CA ILE A 24 10.47 -11.11 -5.54
C ILE A 24 9.42 -11.44 -6.60
N ASP A 25 9.16 -10.57 -7.57
CA ASP A 25 8.28 -10.90 -8.70
C ASP A 25 9.01 -11.69 -9.80
N ASN A 26 8.27 -12.06 -10.85
CA ASN A 26 8.83 -12.86 -11.95
C ASN A 26 9.92 -12.11 -12.74
N ASP A 27 9.96 -10.78 -12.63
CA ASP A 27 10.92 -9.90 -13.31
C ASP A 27 12.14 -9.61 -12.42
N GLY A 28 12.21 -10.20 -11.22
CA GLY A 28 13.32 -10.03 -10.28
C GLY A 28 13.24 -8.81 -9.37
N ASN A 29 12.13 -8.05 -9.39
CA ASN A 29 11.98 -6.90 -8.50
C ASN A 29 11.76 -7.34 -7.06
N VAL A 30 12.53 -6.76 -6.14
CA VAL A 30 12.45 -7.04 -4.70
C VAL A 30 11.52 -6.03 -4.02
N TYR A 31 10.62 -6.53 -3.18
CA TYR A 31 9.69 -5.72 -2.40
C TYR A 31 9.89 -5.95 -0.89
N ASP A 32 9.67 -4.92 -0.08
CA ASP A 32 9.85 -4.99 1.38
C ASP A 32 8.96 -6.05 2.04
N ASN A 33 7.75 -6.24 1.53
CA ASN A 33 6.81 -7.23 2.03
C ASN A 33 5.78 -7.65 0.96
N ARG A 34 5.01 -8.70 1.29
CA ARG A 34 4.00 -9.29 0.40
C ARG A 34 2.90 -8.31 -0.02
N PHE A 35 2.55 -7.36 0.85
CA PHE A 35 1.49 -6.39 0.58
C PHE A 35 1.96 -5.32 -0.41
N VAL A 36 3.21 -4.87 -0.27
CA VAL A 36 3.84 -3.94 -1.20
C VAL A 36 3.94 -4.60 -2.59
N LYS A 37 4.45 -5.84 -2.66
CA LYS A 37 4.47 -6.62 -3.90
C LYS A 37 3.08 -6.71 -4.54
N PHE A 38 2.07 -7.11 -3.76
CA PHE A 38 0.69 -7.21 -4.26
C PHE A 38 0.17 -5.88 -4.81
N TYR A 39 0.40 -4.77 -4.09
CA TYR A 39 -0.02 -3.44 -4.51
C TYR A 39 0.57 -3.05 -5.87
N HIS A 40 1.88 -3.24 -6.06
CA HIS A 40 2.55 -2.88 -7.29
C HIS A 40 2.09 -3.74 -8.47
N LEU A 41 2.01 -5.06 -8.28
CA LEU A 41 1.54 -5.99 -9.32
C LEU A 41 0.08 -5.75 -9.72
N ASN A 42 -0.78 -5.32 -8.80
CA ASN A 42 -2.21 -5.13 -9.04
C ASN A 42 -2.63 -3.66 -9.22
N LYS A 43 -1.69 -2.71 -9.25
CA LYS A 43 -1.97 -1.27 -9.17
C LYS A 43 -3.00 -0.79 -10.19
N LYS A 44 -2.89 -1.26 -11.45
CA LYS A 44 -3.81 -0.89 -12.54
C LYS A 44 -5.26 -1.30 -12.23
N ARG A 45 -5.46 -2.57 -11.83
CA ARG A 45 -6.77 -3.11 -11.45
C ARG A 45 -7.35 -2.38 -10.23
N LEU A 46 -6.56 -2.24 -9.17
CA LEU A 46 -6.97 -1.56 -7.95
C LEU A 46 -7.38 -0.10 -8.20
N ASN A 47 -6.66 0.60 -9.09
CA ASN A 47 -7.01 1.97 -9.47
C ASN A 47 -8.31 2.04 -10.27
N LYS A 48 -8.56 1.07 -11.17
CA LYS A 48 -9.82 0.97 -11.91
C LYS A 48 -11.00 0.77 -10.95
N GLU A 49 -10.89 -0.17 -10.02
CA GLU A 49 -11.91 -0.43 -8.98
C GLU A 49 -12.16 0.80 -8.10
N ARG A 50 -11.10 1.47 -7.64
CA ARG A 50 -11.21 2.72 -6.86
C ARG A 50 -11.95 3.81 -7.64
N ARG A 51 -11.59 4.04 -8.91
CA ARG A 51 -12.25 5.04 -9.77
C ARG A 51 -13.73 4.71 -10.00
N GLY A 52 -14.07 3.44 -10.18
CA GLY A 52 -15.46 3.00 -10.35
C GLY A 52 -16.31 3.33 -9.12
N SER A 53 -15.83 2.96 -7.93
CA SER A 53 -16.54 3.25 -6.68
C SER A 53 -16.56 4.73 -6.29
N TYR A 54 -15.66 5.54 -6.84
CA TYR A 54 -15.59 6.97 -6.52
C TYR A 54 -16.86 7.71 -6.93
N LYS A 55 -17.29 7.54 -8.19
CA LYS A 55 -18.46 8.24 -8.74
C LYS A 55 -19.74 7.84 -8.00
N SER A 56 -19.91 6.55 -7.69
CA SER A 56 -21.09 6.07 -6.95
C SER A 56 -21.13 6.62 -5.53
N LYS A 57 -20.01 6.56 -4.79
CA LYS A 57 -19.92 7.11 -3.42
C LYS A 57 -20.14 8.61 -3.38
N SER A 58 -19.54 9.35 -4.31
CA SER A 58 -19.69 10.81 -4.39
C SER A 58 -21.15 11.21 -4.61
N LYS A 59 -21.87 10.54 -5.53
CA LYS A 59 -23.30 10.79 -5.79
C LYS A 59 -24.18 10.43 -4.58
N GLY A 60 -23.84 9.35 -3.87
CA GLY A 60 -24.58 8.91 -2.68
C GLY A 60 -24.27 9.67 -1.39
N GLY A 61 -23.45 10.72 -1.42
CA GLY A 61 -23.05 11.45 -0.21
C GLY A 61 -22.24 10.58 0.77
N ILE A 62 -21.49 9.60 0.25
CA ILE A 62 -20.64 8.68 1.01
C ILE A 62 -19.18 9.09 0.83
N CYS A 63 -18.40 9.03 1.90
CA CYS A 63 -16.98 9.34 1.85
C CYS A 63 -16.24 8.42 0.86
N VAL A 64 -15.51 8.96 -0.10
CA VAL A 64 -14.80 8.16 -1.13
C VAL A 64 -13.63 7.31 -0.59
N ARG A 65 -13.18 7.57 0.65
CA ARG A 65 -12.08 6.84 1.31
C ARG A 65 -12.54 5.79 2.31
N CYS A 66 -13.77 5.88 2.79
CA CYS A 66 -14.36 4.87 3.67
C CYS A 66 -15.82 4.65 3.28
N ASN A 67 -16.69 4.27 4.20
CA ASN A 67 -18.12 4.10 3.96
C ASN A 67 -18.96 4.99 4.91
N ARG A 68 -18.33 5.95 5.60
CA ARG A 68 -19.04 6.91 6.46
C ARG A 68 -19.71 7.99 5.62
N LYS A 69 -20.77 8.61 6.16
CA LYS A 69 -21.44 9.76 5.54
C LYS A 69 -20.45 10.90 5.27
N ALA A 70 -20.52 11.44 4.06
CA ALA A 70 -19.72 12.60 3.68
C ALA A 70 -20.31 13.89 4.27
N VAL A 71 -19.47 14.92 4.38
CA VAL A 71 -19.94 16.26 4.76
C VAL A 71 -20.68 16.87 3.56
N LYS A 72 -21.70 17.71 3.81
CA LYS A 72 -22.46 18.39 2.76
C LYS A 72 -21.51 19.09 1.78
N ASP A 73 -21.72 18.87 0.48
CA ASP A 73 -20.93 19.42 -0.63
C ASP A 73 -19.45 19.00 -0.66
N ILE A 74 -19.07 17.96 0.11
CA ILE A 74 -17.69 17.48 0.21
C ILE A 74 -17.65 15.96 0.04
N VAL A 75 -16.66 15.45 -0.70
CA VAL A 75 -16.51 14.00 -0.98
C VAL A 75 -15.94 13.16 0.18
N PHE A 76 -15.60 13.80 1.31
CA PHE A 76 -14.97 13.17 2.47
C PHE A 76 -15.84 13.30 3.72
N CYS A 77 -15.73 12.33 4.63
CA CYS A 77 -16.24 12.46 6.00
C CYS A 77 -15.34 13.40 6.82
N LYS A 78 -15.84 13.92 7.94
CA LYS A 78 -15.12 14.85 8.83
C LYS A 78 -13.69 14.40 9.14
N TYR A 79 -13.53 13.11 9.48
CA TYR A 79 -12.22 12.52 9.79
C TYR A 79 -11.24 12.58 8.60
N HIS A 80 -11.66 12.11 7.43
CA HIS A 80 -10.78 12.13 6.25
C HIS A 80 -10.55 13.53 5.71
N GLN A 81 -11.50 14.44 5.89
CA GLN A 81 -11.33 15.85 5.56
C GLN A 81 -10.24 16.49 6.42
N ALA A 82 -10.22 16.25 7.73
CA ALA A 82 -9.18 16.76 8.63
C ALA A 82 -7.78 16.26 8.23
N ARG A 83 -7.65 14.96 7.95
CA ARG A 83 -6.37 14.39 7.46
C ARG A 83 -5.96 14.97 6.12
N GLN A 84 -6.91 15.16 5.20
CA GLN A 84 -6.62 15.77 3.89
C GLN A 84 -6.12 17.21 4.02
N LYS A 85 -6.67 17.99 4.96
CA LYS A 85 -6.17 19.35 5.26
C LYS A 85 -4.72 19.30 5.75
N GLU A 86 -4.39 18.38 6.65
CA GLU A 86 -3.01 18.20 7.14
C GLU A 86 -2.03 17.81 6.02
N TYR A 87 -2.41 16.85 5.18
CA TYR A 87 -1.59 16.45 4.03
C TYR A 87 -1.35 17.61 3.06
N ASN A 88 -2.41 18.37 2.74
CA ASN A 88 -2.33 19.53 1.86
C ASN A 88 -1.44 20.64 2.47
N ALA A 89 -1.53 20.87 3.78
CA ALA A 89 -0.70 21.84 4.48
C ALA A 89 0.79 21.46 4.40
N LYS A 90 1.14 20.20 4.67
CA LYS A 90 2.52 19.69 4.54
C LYS A 90 3.05 19.80 3.12
N ALA A 91 2.24 19.47 2.10
CA ALA A 91 2.62 19.57 0.70
C ALA A 91 2.89 21.04 0.27
N ARG A 92 2.06 21.98 0.73
CA ARG A 92 2.23 23.42 0.50
C ARG A 92 3.45 24.00 1.22
N ALA A 93 3.76 23.51 2.42
CA ALA A 93 4.95 23.94 3.16
C ALA A 93 6.25 23.52 2.45
N LYS A 94 6.31 22.30 1.88
CA LYS A 94 7.46 21.83 1.10
C LYS A 94 7.72 22.70 -0.13
N THR A 95 6.66 23.10 -0.84
CA THR A 95 6.78 23.92 -2.06
C THR A 95 7.28 25.34 -1.76
N LYS A 96 6.94 25.92 -0.61
CA LYS A 96 7.48 27.23 -0.19
C LYS A 96 8.98 27.18 0.11
N LYS A 97 9.49 26.08 0.67
CA LYS A 97 10.94 25.92 0.91
C LYS A 97 11.76 25.80 -0.38
N GLY A 98 11.20 25.22 -1.44
CA GLY A 98 11.87 25.11 -2.74
C GLY A 98 11.89 26.40 -3.58
N LYS A 99 11.06 27.40 -3.24
CA LYS A 99 11.00 28.71 -3.94
C LYS A 99 11.91 29.78 -3.33
N LYS A 100 12.64 29.48 -2.26
CA LYS A 100 13.78 30.29 -1.80
C LYS A 100 15.04 29.76 -2.50
N LYS A 101 15.20 30.06 -3.78
CA LYS A 101 16.45 29.92 -4.53
C LYS A 101 16.52 31.08 -5.49
#